data_AF-A0A4U8Q6P3-F1
#
_entry.id   AF-A0A4U8Q6P3-F1
#
_cell.length_a   1.000
_cell.length_b   1.000
_cell.length_c   1.000
_cell.angle_alpha   90.00
_cell.angle_beta   90.00
_cell.angle_gamma   90.00
#
_symmetry.space_group_name_H-M   'P 1'
#
loop_
_entity.id
_entity.type
_entity.pdbx_description
1 polymer ?
#
loop_
_entity_poly.entity_id
_entity_poly.type
_entity_poly.pdbx_seq_one_letter_code
_entity_poly.pdbx_strand_id
1 'polypeptide(L)'
;MKKSYMQAKGNEMKNRKRINKQQRYWKWIQIGAVVTAIVMVTAGTGFQHFVDESESKNVTNNRNTVQAAGLTILEPEDTTSADISLLASVEKSNEDLINKNISWEELELNLQSCLNGYDGDWSLYIKDLAEDRSISLNSHEMQAASLIKFYIMGAVYQQAEEGGLIIDGNQIAEELEQMITISDNESANELVRELEPESEFADCLENVNNYIETAGFSDTRQINGIGDVSLWSGEGVNTTSVNDCGEFLESVYNKTLVSEEASNEMLSLLLQQEVDYKIPESLPSDVKVANKTGETDDCENDCAIVYSDGGDYIICVMSEGWTSDDEAVANIQNISQMVYGYFNP
;
A
#
# COMPACT_ATOMS: atom_id res chain seq x y z
N MET A 1 -34.21 12.90 29.41
CA MET A 1 -33.10 12.39 30.27
C MET A 1 -32.39 11.16 29.70
N LYS A 2 -33.07 10.06 29.35
CA LYS A 2 -32.41 8.82 28.88
C LYS A 2 -31.59 8.94 27.58
N LYS A 3 -32.08 9.70 26.57
CA LYS A 3 -31.36 9.93 25.29
C LYS A 3 -30.06 10.73 25.46
N SER A 4 -30.09 11.80 26.25
CA SER A 4 -28.92 12.66 26.52
C SER A 4 -27.82 11.92 27.30
N TYR A 5 -28.19 11.03 28.23
CA TYR A 5 -27.22 10.19 28.95
C TYR A 5 -26.53 9.16 28.04
N MET A 6 -27.26 8.55 27.11
CA MET A 6 -26.69 7.59 26.15
C MET A 6 -25.74 8.26 25.15
N GLN A 7 -26.07 9.48 24.72
CA GLN A 7 -25.22 10.26 23.80
C GLN A 7 -23.93 10.74 24.49
N ALA A 8 -24.03 11.20 25.74
CA ALA A 8 -22.86 11.55 26.54
C ALA A 8 -21.93 10.34 26.80
N LYS A 9 -22.49 9.17 27.15
CA LYS A 9 -21.69 7.93 27.29
C LYS A 9 -21.10 7.43 25.97
N GLY A 10 -21.80 7.62 24.86
CA GLY A 10 -21.29 7.31 23.52
C GLY A 10 -20.07 8.16 23.17
N ASN A 11 -20.15 9.47 23.42
CA ASN A 11 -19.05 10.40 23.19
C ASN A 11 -17.87 10.15 24.15
N GLU A 12 -18.12 9.83 25.42
CA GLU A 12 -17.06 9.45 26.37
C GLU A 12 -16.36 8.14 25.97
N MET A 13 -17.09 7.15 25.46
CA MET A 13 -16.47 5.91 24.95
C MET A 13 -15.66 6.16 23.68
N LYS A 14 -16.15 6.99 22.74
CA LYS A 14 -15.39 7.38 21.55
C LYS A 14 -14.11 8.14 21.92
N ASN A 15 -14.18 9.08 22.85
CA ASN A 15 -13.01 9.81 23.35
C ASN A 15 -12.02 8.90 24.09
N ARG A 16 -12.49 7.95 24.89
CA ARG A 16 -11.61 6.96 25.55
C ARG A 16 -10.91 6.03 24.55
N LYS A 17 -11.62 5.61 23.50
CA LYS A 17 -11.02 4.83 22.40
C LYS A 17 -9.96 5.65 21.66
N ARG A 18 -10.25 6.92 21.34
CA ARG A 18 -9.28 7.86 20.72
C ARG A 18 -8.02 8.05 21.56
N ILE A 19 -8.16 8.30 22.88
CA ILE A 19 -7.01 8.47 23.78
C ILE A 19 -6.17 7.19 23.87
N ASN A 20 -6.81 6.02 23.95
CA ASN A 20 -6.08 4.74 24.00
C ASN A 20 -5.39 4.40 22.67
N LYS A 21 -5.96 4.79 21.52
CA LYS A 21 -5.37 4.61 20.18
C LYS A 21 -4.17 5.55 19.99
N GLN A 22 -4.29 6.81 20.37
CA GLN A 22 -3.19 7.78 20.38
C GLN A 22 -2.04 7.32 21.30
N GLN A 23 -2.34 6.76 22.47
CA GLN A 23 -1.33 6.18 23.36
C GLN A 23 -0.64 4.91 22.80
N ARG A 24 -1.31 4.12 21.95
CA ARG A 24 -0.67 2.99 21.23
C ARG A 24 0.23 3.51 20.11
N TYR A 25 -0.23 4.51 19.36
CA TYR A 25 0.55 5.18 18.31
C TYR A 25 1.86 5.79 18.86
N TRP A 26 1.79 6.55 19.96
CA TRP A 26 2.99 7.10 20.62
C TRP A 26 3.93 6.01 21.17
N LYS A 27 3.42 4.84 21.56
CA LYS A 27 4.26 3.72 21.99
C LYS A 27 5.03 3.07 20.83
N TRP A 28 4.45 3.01 19.62
CA TRP A 28 5.12 2.48 18.44
C TRP A 28 6.24 3.40 17.95
N ILE A 29 6.01 4.71 17.91
CA ILE A 29 7.04 5.71 17.58
C ILE A 29 8.24 5.61 18.55
N GLN A 30 7.99 5.44 19.86
CA GLN A 30 9.07 5.28 20.83
C GLN A 30 9.83 3.95 20.70
N ILE A 31 9.19 2.88 20.23
CA ILE A 31 9.86 1.60 20.00
C ILE A 31 10.74 1.68 18.74
N GLY A 32 10.27 2.32 17.66
CA GLY A 32 11.06 2.54 16.44
C GLY A 32 12.35 3.31 16.72
N ALA A 33 12.26 4.45 17.43
CA ALA A 33 13.42 5.27 17.78
C ALA A 33 14.49 4.53 18.63
N VAL A 34 14.09 3.57 19.47
CA VAL A 34 15.02 2.77 20.29
C VAL A 34 15.73 1.69 19.47
N VAL A 35 15.07 1.11 18.47
CA VAL A 35 15.68 0.10 17.58
C VAL A 35 16.76 0.74 16.70
N THR A 36 16.52 1.94 16.17
CA THR A 36 17.52 2.70 15.38
C THR A 36 18.78 3.03 16.19
N ALA A 37 18.63 3.36 17.48
CA ALA A 37 19.75 3.61 18.37
C ALA A 37 20.57 2.35 18.68
N ILE A 38 19.96 1.16 18.72
CA ILE A 38 20.64 -0.11 19.00
C ILE A 38 21.45 -0.58 17.76
N VAL A 39 20.92 -0.39 16.56
CA VAL A 39 21.60 -0.73 15.29
C VAL A 39 22.85 0.14 15.08
N MET A 40 22.80 1.42 15.47
CA MET A 40 23.99 2.29 15.42
C MET A 40 25.09 1.90 16.42
N VAL A 41 24.74 1.27 17.55
CA VAL A 41 25.73 0.81 18.55
C VAL A 41 26.39 -0.52 18.14
N THR A 42 25.69 -1.38 17.40
CA THR A 42 26.24 -2.68 16.97
C THR A 42 27.09 -2.59 15.70
N ALA A 43 26.81 -1.64 14.79
CA ALA A 43 27.65 -1.38 13.62
C ALA A 43 29.02 -0.72 13.97
N GLY A 44 29.17 -0.20 15.19
CA GLY A 44 30.36 0.53 15.64
C GLY A 44 31.49 -0.32 16.23
N THR A 45 31.36 -1.65 16.35
CA THR A 45 32.44 -2.48 16.93
C THR A 45 32.66 -3.82 16.22
N GLY A 46 33.77 -3.95 15.49
CA GLY A 46 34.53 -5.21 15.44
C GLY A 46 34.69 -5.90 14.08
N PHE A 47 35.78 -5.56 13.39
CA PHE A 47 36.37 -6.34 12.28
C PHE A 47 37.62 -7.07 12.82
N GLN A 48 37.74 -8.39 12.65
CA GLN A 48 38.95 -9.14 12.20
C GLN A 48 38.98 -10.65 12.55
N HIS A 49 39.10 -11.45 11.48
CA HIS A 49 40.03 -12.58 11.21
C HIS A 49 39.87 -14.03 11.74
N PHE A 50 40.07 -14.96 10.77
CA PHE A 50 40.71 -16.30 10.79
C PHE A 50 39.88 -17.50 11.30
N VAL A 51 39.95 -18.76 10.81
CA VAL A 51 40.79 -19.54 9.87
C VAL A 51 39.90 -20.66 9.24
N ASP A 52 40.30 -21.08 8.04
CA ASP A 52 39.95 -22.24 7.22
C ASP A 52 40.15 -23.62 7.91
N GLU A 53 39.21 -24.57 7.77
CA GLU A 53 39.56 -26.00 7.81
C GLU A 53 38.57 -26.88 7.02
N SER A 54 39.17 -27.86 6.36
CA SER A 54 38.72 -28.65 5.22
C SER A 54 37.98 -29.94 5.56
N GLU A 55 37.31 -30.48 4.52
CA GLU A 55 36.98 -31.90 4.26
C GLU A 55 35.85 -32.59 5.07
N SER A 56 34.76 -32.96 4.38
CA SER A 56 34.64 -34.28 3.73
C SER A 56 33.24 -34.55 3.16
N LYS A 57 33.24 -35.39 2.11
CA LYS A 57 32.12 -35.81 1.24
C LYS A 57 31.03 -36.57 2.00
N ASN A 58 29.76 -36.41 1.60
CA ASN A 58 29.00 -37.49 0.97
C ASN A 58 27.62 -37.07 0.45
N VAL A 59 27.39 -37.47 -0.79
CA VAL A 59 26.11 -37.56 -1.51
C VAL A 59 25.19 -38.55 -0.81
N THR A 60 23.95 -38.17 -0.46
CA THR A 60 22.72 -38.92 -0.84
C THR A 60 21.42 -38.22 -0.40
N ASN A 61 20.52 -38.10 -1.38
CA ASN A 61 19.07 -38.28 -1.34
C ASN A 61 18.15 -37.40 -0.47
N ASN A 62 17.41 -36.58 -1.22
CA ASN A 62 16.02 -36.19 -0.99
C ASN A 62 15.14 -37.31 -0.43
N ARG A 63 14.39 -36.98 0.63
CA ARG A 63 12.96 -37.26 0.90
C ARG A 63 12.76 -37.28 2.41
N ASN A 64 11.98 -36.34 2.93
CA ASN A 64 11.08 -36.53 4.08
C ASN A 64 10.37 -35.22 4.40
N THR A 65 9.14 -35.04 3.89
CA THR A 65 8.06 -34.30 4.59
C THR A 65 6.75 -34.48 3.82
N VAL A 66 6.08 -35.63 3.98
CA VAL A 66 4.61 -35.68 3.96
C VAL A 66 4.19 -36.75 4.96
N GLN A 67 3.83 -36.35 6.17
CA GLN A 67 3.11 -37.22 7.10
C GLN A 67 2.08 -36.40 7.86
N ALA A 68 0.94 -36.15 7.22
CA ALA A 68 -0.31 -35.75 7.88
C ALA A 68 -1.52 -35.90 6.94
N ALA A 69 -1.78 -37.12 6.47
CA ALA A 69 -3.13 -37.54 6.06
C ALA A 69 -3.17 -39.07 6.17
N GLY A 70 -4.13 -39.60 6.94
CA GLY A 70 -4.24 -41.03 7.21
C GLY A 70 -4.62 -41.85 5.97
N LEU A 71 -3.63 -42.15 5.13
CA LEU A 71 -3.75 -43.11 4.04
C LEU A 71 -2.87 -44.32 4.36
N THR A 72 -3.49 -45.47 4.53
CA THR A 72 -2.81 -46.75 4.70
C THR A 72 -1.92 -47.02 3.47
N ILE A 73 -0.60 -47.10 3.66
CA ILE A 73 0.33 -47.46 2.59
C ILE A 73 0.13 -48.95 2.31
N LEU A 74 -0.40 -49.28 1.13
CA LEU A 74 -0.36 -50.64 0.60
C LEU A 74 1.07 -50.93 0.10
N GLU A 75 1.58 -52.10 0.44
CA GLU A 75 2.88 -52.61 -0.02
C GLU A 75 2.90 -52.77 -1.57
N PRO A 76 4.08 -52.68 -2.22
CA PRO A 76 4.20 -52.40 -3.66
C PRO A 76 3.89 -53.58 -4.59
N GLU A 77 3.18 -54.61 -4.14
CA GLU A 77 2.85 -55.78 -4.98
C GLU A 77 1.40 -55.81 -5.50
N ASP A 78 0.52 -54.89 -5.08
CA ASP A 78 -0.92 -54.90 -5.44
C ASP A 78 -1.43 -53.63 -6.17
N THR A 79 -0.55 -52.83 -6.79
CA THR A 79 -1.01 -51.70 -7.61
C THR A 79 -1.46 -52.18 -9.00
N THR A 80 -2.75 -52.08 -9.27
CA THR A 80 -3.30 -52.45 -10.59
C THR A 80 -3.05 -51.34 -11.63
N SER A 81 -3.09 -51.68 -12.92
CA SER A 81 -2.99 -50.66 -14.00
C SER A 81 -4.07 -49.57 -13.92
N ALA A 82 -5.21 -49.86 -13.28
CA ALA A 82 -6.27 -48.91 -13.03
C ALA A 82 -5.90 -47.91 -11.92
N ASP A 83 -5.19 -48.34 -10.87
CA ASP A 83 -4.74 -47.48 -9.77
C ASP A 83 -3.65 -46.51 -10.23
N ILE A 84 -2.74 -46.97 -11.11
CA ILE A 84 -1.71 -46.11 -11.72
C ILE A 84 -2.36 -45.08 -12.65
N SER A 85 -3.38 -45.47 -13.42
CA SER A 85 -4.12 -44.54 -14.29
C SER A 85 -4.92 -43.51 -13.48
N LEU A 86 -5.46 -43.90 -12.32
CA LEU A 86 -6.19 -43.01 -11.42
C LEU A 86 -5.22 -42.01 -10.76
N LEU A 87 -4.08 -42.49 -10.24
CA LEU A 87 -3.04 -41.62 -9.68
C LEU A 87 -2.49 -40.65 -10.71
N ALA A 88 -2.20 -41.10 -11.94
CA ALA A 88 -1.78 -40.22 -13.03
C ALA A 88 -2.87 -39.22 -13.43
N SER A 89 -4.15 -39.58 -13.35
CA SER A 89 -5.26 -38.64 -13.61
C SER A 89 -5.45 -37.63 -12.49
N VAL A 90 -5.15 -38.01 -11.24
CA VAL A 90 -5.22 -37.13 -10.06
C VAL A 90 -4.02 -36.18 -10.04
N GLU A 91 -2.81 -36.67 -10.35
CA GLU A 91 -1.60 -35.85 -10.53
C GLU A 91 -1.81 -34.86 -11.69
N LYS A 92 -2.35 -35.31 -12.82
CA LYS A 92 -2.67 -34.45 -13.95
C LYS A 92 -3.77 -33.44 -13.62
N SER A 93 -4.81 -33.82 -12.86
CA SER A 93 -5.83 -32.86 -12.41
C SER A 93 -5.31 -31.86 -11.38
N ASN A 94 -4.34 -32.27 -10.53
CA ASN A 94 -3.68 -31.36 -9.60
C ASN A 94 -2.69 -30.44 -10.32
N GLU A 95 -1.95 -30.92 -11.33
CA GLU A 95 -1.14 -30.08 -12.20
C GLU A 95 -2.00 -29.10 -13.02
N ASP A 96 -3.16 -29.53 -13.54
CA ASP A 96 -4.11 -28.67 -14.25
C ASP A 96 -4.79 -27.64 -13.32
N LEU A 97 -4.90 -27.93 -12.01
CA LEU A 97 -5.38 -26.99 -10.99
C LEU A 97 -4.28 -26.04 -10.49
N ILE A 98 -3.01 -26.45 -10.54
CA ILE A 98 -1.83 -25.66 -10.15
C ILE A 98 -1.33 -24.79 -11.32
N ASN A 99 -1.54 -25.19 -12.58
CA ASN A 99 -1.08 -24.49 -13.79
C ASN A 99 -2.18 -23.71 -14.54
N LYS A 100 -3.33 -23.45 -13.92
CA LYS A 100 -4.36 -22.66 -14.61
C LYS A 100 -4.01 -21.16 -14.50
N ASN A 101 -3.18 -20.67 -15.41
CA ASN A 101 -3.06 -19.24 -15.67
C ASN A 101 -4.48 -18.73 -15.98
N ILE A 102 -5.05 -17.98 -15.05
CA ILE A 102 -6.37 -17.38 -15.24
C ILE A 102 -6.27 -16.28 -16.31
N SER A 103 -7.34 -16.04 -17.07
CA SER A 103 -7.36 -14.89 -17.98
C SER A 103 -7.51 -13.56 -17.23
N TRP A 104 -7.25 -12.43 -17.90
CA TRP A 104 -7.48 -11.09 -17.33
C TRP A 104 -8.94 -10.90 -16.91
N GLU A 105 -9.88 -11.40 -17.71
CA GLU A 105 -11.31 -11.36 -17.40
C GLU A 105 -11.68 -12.29 -16.24
N GLU A 106 -11.03 -13.46 -16.12
CA GLU A 106 -11.21 -14.33 -14.96
C GLU A 106 -10.67 -13.67 -13.67
N LEU A 107 -9.53 -12.97 -13.74
CA LEU A 107 -9.00 -12.16 -12.64
C LEU A 107 -10.01 -11.08 -12.22
N GLU A 108 -10.51 -10.29 -13.18
CA GLU A 108 -11.50 -9.22 -12.93
C GLU A 108 -12.75 -9.77 -12.24
N LEU A 109 -13.31 -10.88 -12.73
CA LEU A 109 -14.48 -11.52 -12.14
C LEU A 109 -14.23 -12.04 -10.72
N ASN A 110 -13.05 -12.60 -10.47
CA ASN A 110 -12.66 -13.07 -9.14
C ASN A 110 -12.53 -11.91 -8.16
N LEU A 111 -11.88 -10.81 -8.57
CA LEU A 111 -11.73 -9.59 -7.76
C LEU A 111 -13.09 -8.96 -7.45
N GLN A 112 -13.95 -8.78 -8.46
CA GLN A 112 -15.31 -8.28 -8.26
C GLN A 112 -16.10 -9.15 -7.27
N SER A 113 -15.93 -10.48 -7.34
CA SER A 113 -16.58 -11.42 -6.42
C SER A 113 -16.06 -11.27 -5.00
N CYS A 114 -14.75 -11.04 -4.81
CA CYS A 114 -14.16 -10.73 -3.50
C CYS A 114 -14.72 -9.42 -2.93
N LEU A 115 -14.66 -8.33 -3.70
CA LEU A 115 -15.16 -7.01 -3.28
C LEU A 115 -16.63 -7.08 -2.85
N ASN A 116 -17.48 -7.78 -3.60
CA ASN A 116 -18.90 -7.97 -3.26
C ASN A 116 -19.14 -8.79 -1.98
N GLY A 117 -18.14 -9.58 -1.56
CA GLY A 117 -18.20 -10.43 -0.36
C GLY A 117 -17.64 -9.77 0.89
N TYR A 118 -16.87 -8.68 0.74
CA TYR A 118 -16.28 -7.95 1.87
C TYR A 118 -17.30 -7.03 2.54
N ASP A 119 -17.14 -6.83 3.84
CA ASP A 119 -17.89 -5.82 4.59
C ASP A 119 -17.35 -4.41 4.26
N GLY A 120 -18.24 -3.42 4.19
CA GLY A 120 -17.90 -2.04 3.79
C GLY A 120 -18.01 -1.76 2.30
N ASP A 121 -17.59 -0.56 1.91
CA ASP A 121 -17.48 -0.09 0.54
C ASP A 121 -16.03 -0.24 0.05
N TRP A 122 -15.85 -0.70 -1.18
CA TRP A 122 -14.56 -1.09 -1.73
C TRP A 122 -14.43 -0.68 -3.19
N SER A 123 -13.34 0.03 -3.49
CA SER A 123 -12.92 0.37 -4.85
C SER A 123 -11.55 -0.24 -5.16
N LEU A 124 -11.37 -0.65 -6.41
CA LEU A 124 -10.13 -1.27 -6.89
C LEU A 124 -9.77 -0.77 -8.29
N TYR A 125 -8.51 -0.39 -8.46
CA TYR A 125 -7.91 -0.17 -9.77
C TYR A 125 -6.67 -1.03 -9.93
N ILE A 126 -6.51 -1.66 -11.10
CA ILE A 126 -5.30 -2.39 -11.49
C ILE A 126 -4.91 -1.95 -12.89
N LYS A 127 -3.62 -1.72 -13.12
CA LYS A 127 -3.04 -1.45 -14.45
C LYS A 127 -1.92 -2.43 -14.73
N ASP A 128 -2.03 -3.15 -15.84
CA ASP A 128 -0.91 -3.86 -16.45
C ASP A 128 -0.12 -2.84 -17.28
N LEU A 129 1.08 -2.49 -16.83
CA LEU A 129 1.90 -1.44 -17.44
C LEU A 129 2.54 -1.88 -18.76
N ALA A 130 2.67 -3.19 -19.00
CA ALA A 130 3.25 -3.73 -20.22
C ALA A 130 2.22 -3.84 -21.35
N GLU A 131 1.00 -4.28 -21.03
CA GLU A 131 -0.08 -4.47 -22.02
C GLU A 131 -1.01 -3.25 -22.17
N ASP A 132 -0.82 -2.21 -21.37
CA ASP A 132 -1.63 -0.97 -21.37
C ASP A 132 -3.14 -1.26 -21.23
N ARG A 133 -3.49 -2.13 -20.28
CA ARG A 133 -4.87 -2.51 -19.94
C ARG A 133 -5.14 -2.33 -18.45
N SER A 134 -6.38 -2.06 -18.10
CA SER A 134 -6.79 -1.83 -16.70
C SER A 134 -8.07 -2.56 -16.30
N ILE A 135 -8.20 -2.79 -15.01
CA ILE A 135 -9.42 -3.17 -14.31
C ILE A 135 -9.77 -2.01 -13.39
N SER A 136 -11.01 -1.52 -13.46
CA SER A 136 -11.53 -0.48 -12.56
C SER A 136 -12.88 -0.95 -12.03
N LEU A 137 -12.93 -1.28 -10.74
CA LEU A 137 -14.10 -1.80 -10.06
C LEU A 137 -14.57 -0.81 -9.01
N ASN A 138 -15.87 -0.48 -9.06
CA ASN A 138 -16.57 0.40 -8.14
C ASN A 138 -15.94 1.81 -7.95
N SER A 139 -15.06 2.28 -8.84
CA SER A 139 -14.38 3.57 -8.64
C SER A 139 -15.37 4.74 -8.48
N HIS A 140 -15.21 5.49 -7.39
CA HIS A 140 -15.92 6.72 -7.08
C HIS A 140 -15.11 7.55 -6.07
N GLU A 141 -15.52 8.80 -5.81
CA GLU A 141 -14.93 9.63 -4.75
C GLU A 141 -15.09 8.95 -3.38
N MET A 142 -13.97 8.67 -2.72
CA MET A 142 -13.88 8.08 -1.38
C MET A 142 -12.96 8.91 -0.50
N GLN A 143 -12.98 8.68 0.81
CA GLN A 143 -12.10 9.41 1.72
C GLN A 143 -10.62 9.11 1.43
N ALA A 144 -9.86 10.15 1.04
CA ALA A 144 -8.47 9.99 0.62
C ALA A 144 -7.54 9.58 1.76
N ALA A 145 -7.85 10.02 2.98
CA ALA A 145 -6.92 9.95 4.11
C ALA A 145 -5.51 10.45 3.69
N SER A 146 -4.46 9.69 3.94
CA SER A 146 -3.09 10.06 3.55
C SER A 146 -2.75 9.87 2.07
N LEU A 147 -3.66 9.32 1.23
CA LEU A 147 -3.45 9.29 -0.22
C LEU A 147 -3.45 10.70 -0.83
N ILE A 148 -4.06 11.69 -0.16
CA ILE A 148 -4.02 13.09 -0.61
C ILE A 148 -2.58 13.63 -0.75
N LYS A 149 -1.62 13.03 -0.04
CA LYS A 149 -0.20 13.39 -0.07
C LYS A 149 0.47 13.10 -1.43
N PHE A 150 -0.09 12.22 -2.26
CA PHE A 150 0.32 12.13 -3.67
C PHE A 150 0.19 13.48 -4.37
N TYR A 151 -0.97 14.12 -4.21
CA TYR A 151 -1.30 15.35 -4.91
C TYR A 151 -0.62 16.57 -4.32
N ILE A 152 -0.39 16.58 -2.99
CA ILE A 152 0.48 17.59 -2.35
C ILE A 152 1.90 17.48 -2.91
N MET A 153 2.47 16.28 -2.98
CA MET A 153 3.79 16.05 -3.59
C MET A 153 3.82 16.54 -5.04
N GLY A 154 2.83 16.16 -5.85
CA GLY A 154 2.70 16.61 -7.23
C GLY A 154 2.69 18.14 -7.36
N ALA A 155 1.89 18.84 -6.54
CA ALA A 155 1.81 20.29 -6.54
C ALA A 155 3.14 20.96 -6.15
N VAL A 156 3.86 20.41 -5.16
CA VAL A 156 5.17 20.93 -4.74
C VAL A 156 6.19 20.82 -5.88
N TYR A 157 6.28 19.66 -6.53
CA TYR A 157 7.18 19.49 -7.67
C TYR A 157 6.78 20.35 -8.86
N GLN A 158 5.48 20.52 -9.13
CA GLN A 158 5.00 21.43 -10.18
C GLN A 158 5.45 22.87 -9.91
N GLN A 159 5.26 23.35 -8.68
CA GLN A 159 5.68 24.69 -8.30
C GLN A 159 7.20 24.86 -8.33
N ALA A 160 7.96 23.80 -8.07
CA ALA A 160 9.43 23.80 -8.19
C ALA A 160 9.87 23.93 -9.66
N GLU A 161 9.27 23.15 -10.55
CA GLU A 161 9.54 23.16 -12.00
C GLU A 161 9.22 24.53 -12.62
N GLU A 162 8.16 25.18 -12.13
CA GLU A 162 7.78 26.55 -12.53
C GLU A 162 8.66 27.65 -11.92
N GLY A 163 9.60 27.30 -11.03
CA GLY A 163 10.51 28.21 -10.35
C GLY A 163 9.87 29.00 -9.21
N GLY A 164 8.71 28.57 -8.74
CA GLY A 164 7.98 29.16 -7.61
C GLY A 164 8.48 28.71 -6.24
N LEU A 165 9.16 27.56 -6.16
CA LEU A 165 9.85 27.08 -4.96
C LEU A 165 11.17 26.38 -5.28
N ILE A 166 12.00 26.15 -4.26
CA ILE A 166 13.29 25.48 -4.40
C ILE A 166 13.31 24.27 -3.45
N ILE A 167 13.35 23.07 -4.03
CA ILE A 167 13.43 21.81 -3.26
C ILE A 167 14.83 21.63 -2.65
N ASP A 168 15.87 22.03 -3.38
CA ASP A 168 17.29 22.00 -2.97
C ASP A 168 17.59 23.01 -1.84
N GLY A 169 17.09 22.70 -0.65
CA GLY A 169 17.10 23.60 0.49
C GLY A 169 16.85 22.91 1.83
N ASN A 170 17.23 21.65 1.97
CA ASN A 170 17.04 20.74 3.13
C ASN A 170 15.60 20.61 3.66
N GLN A 171 14.91 21.70 3.99
CA GLN A 171 13.60 21.68 4.64
C GLN A 171 12.52 21.07 3.75
N ILE A 172 12.29 21.61 2.55
CA ILE A 172 11.24 21.08 1.64
C ILE A 172 11.53 19.62 1.26
N ALA A 173 12.79 19.28 1.00
CA ALA A 173 13.20 17.90 0.73
C ALA A 173 12.95 16.96 1.94
N GLU A 174 13.27 17.40 3.15
CA GLU A 174 13.03 16.64 4.39
C GLU A 174 11.53 16.50 4.69
N GLU A 175 10.73 17.53 4.41
CA GLU A 175 9.27 17.49 4.54
C GLU A 175 8.64 16.56 3.49
N LEU A 176 9.12 16.57 2.25
CA LEU A 176 8.70 15.61 1.21
C LEU A 176 9.04 14.18 1.61
N GLU A 177 10.26 13.95 2.12
CA GLU A 177 10.68 12.66 2.64
C GLU A 177 9.76 12.19 3.76
N GLN A 178 9.60 12.98 4.83
CA GLN A 178 8.76 12.60 5.96
C GLN A 178 7.28 12.44 5.60
N MET A 179 6.74 13.32 4.75
CA MET A 179 5.36 13.24 4.28
C MET A 179 5.11 11.93 3.53
N ILE A 180 6.05 11.51 2.68
CA ILE A 180 5.87 10.31 1.87
C ILE A 180 6.25 9.07 2.67
N THR A 181 7.48 8.95 3.19
CA THR A 181 8.05 7.69 3.71
C THR A 181 7.43 7.22 5.02
N ILE A 182 7.03 8.14 5.90
CA ILE A 182 6.43 7.83 7.21
C ILE A 182 5.04 8.45 7.38
N SER A 183 4.49 9.02 6.30
CA SER A 183 3.15 9.62 6.29
C SER A 183 2.99 10.77 7.30
N ASP A 184 4.03 11.58 7.54
CA ASP A 184 3.94 12.67 8.51
C ASP A 184 2.90 13.75 8.09
N ASN A 185 2.04 14.13 9.02
CA ASN A 185 0.96 15.08 8.76
C ASN A 185 1.41 16.53 8.86
N GLU A 186 2.38 16.82 9.73
CA GLU A 186 2.88 18.18 9.89
C GLU A 186 3.65 18.60 8.64
N SER A 187 4.56 17.75 8.17
CA SER A 187 5.30 17.93 6.92
C SER A 187 4.36 18.15 5.73
N ALA A 188 3.24 17.41 5.66
CA ALA A 188 2.24 17.64 4.63
C ALA A 188 1.59 19.02 4.72
N ASN A 189 1.26 19.49 5.92
CA ASN A 189 0.67 20.81 6.11
C ASN A 189 1.68 21.94 5.83
N GLU A 190 2.94 21.77 6.22
CA GLU A 190 4.00 22.75 5.94
C GLU A 190 4.28 22.85 4.43
N LEU A 191 4.36 21.72 3.72
CA LEU A 191 4.46 21.71 2.26
C LEU A 191 3.29 22.43 1.58
N VAL A 192 2.07 22.27 2.10
CA VAL A 192 0.92 23.04 1.60
C VAL A 192 1.14 24.54 1.80
N ARG A 193 1.64 24.99 2.97
CA ARG A 193 1.94 26.41 3.22
C ARG A 193 2.97 26.98 2.25
N GLU A 194 3.99 26.19 1.92
CA GLU A 194 5.06 26.60 1.00
C GLU A 194 4.56 26.85 -0.44
N LEU A 195 3.37 26.35 -0.81
CA LEU A 195 2.79 26.61 -2.14
C LEU A 195 2.27 28.04 -2.31
N GLU A 196 1.97 28.75 -1.22
CA GLU A 196 1.61 30.17 -1.24
C GLU A 196 2.04 30.84 0.07
N PRO A 197 3.34 31.15 0.22
CA PRO A 197 3.85 31.73 1.45
C PRO A 197 3.16 33.06 1.78
N GLU A 198 2.98 33.34 3.07
CA GLU A 198 2.30 34.54 3.59
C GLU A 198 0.78 34.63 3.34
N SER A 199 0.16 33.61 2.74
CA SER A 199 -1.29 33.52 2.58
C SER A 199 -1.97 32.69 3.66
N GLU A 200 -3.30 32.78 3.72
CA GLU A 200 -4.09 31.92 4.60
C GLU A 200 -4.06 30.48 4.08
N PHE A 201 -4.14 29.50 4.98
CA PHE A 201 -4.03 28.08 4.61
C PHE A 201 -5.06 27.64 3.56
N ALA A 202 -6.23 28.29 3.53
CA ALA A 202 -7.25 28.03 2.51
C ALA A 202 -6.80 28.41 1.09
N ASP A 203 -6.02 29.47 0.94
CA ASP A 203 -5.47 29.87 -0.35
C ASP A 203 -4.34 28.92 -0.78
N CYS A 204 -3.53 28.44 0.18
CA CYS A 204 -2.54 27.40 -0.05
C CYS A 204 -3.17 26.09 -0.57
N LEU A 205 -4.32 25.68 0.00
CA LEU A 205 -5.09 24.53 -0.46
C LEU A 205 -5.59 24.70 -1.91
N GLU A 206 -5.92 25.92 -2.31
CA GLU A 206 -6.36 26.19 -3.68
C GLU A 206 -5.24 25.92 -4.69
N ASN A 207 -3.97 26.19 -4.36
CA ASN A 207 -2.85 25.81 -5.24
C ASN A 207 -2.70 24.29 -5.40
N VAL A 208 -2.96 23.50 -4.34
CA VAL A 208 -3.03 22.04 -4.48
C VAL A 208 -4.19 21.63 -5.40
N ASN A 209 -5.38 22.21 -5.21
CA ASN A 209 -6.55 21.88 -6.02
C ASN A 209 -6.42 22.34 -7.48
N ASN A 210 -5.75 23.47 -7.74
CA ASN A 210 -5.45 23.94 -9.08
C ASN A 210 -4.53 22.96 -9.82
N TYR A 211 -3.51 22.43 -9.12
CA TYR A 211 -2.68 21.37 -9.65
C TYR A 211 -3.51 20.11 -9.94
N ILE A 212 -4.32 19.66 -8.98
CA ILE A 212 -5.21 18.49 -9.12
C ILE A 212 -6.10 18.61 -10.37
N GLU A 213 -6.78 19.76 -10.54
CA GLU A 213 -7.67 20.00 -11.67
C GLU A 213 -6.89 20.05 -13.00
N THR A 214 -5.75 20.73 -13.02
CA THR A 214 -4.93 20.89 -14.25
C THR A 214 -4.28 19.58 -14.68
N ALA A 215 -3.86 18.75 -13.72
CA ALA A 215 -3.31 17.42 -13.96
C ALA A 215 -4.38 16.38 -14.35
N GLY A 216 -5.66 16.71 -14.16
CA GLY A 216 -6.80 15.90 -14.64
C GLY A 216 -7.39 14.93 -13.61
N PHE A 217 -7.01 15.03 -12.34
CA PHE A 217 -7.51 14.16 -11.27
C PHE A 217 -8.90 14.61 -10.79
N SER A 218 -9.94 14.18 -11.51
CA SER A 218 -11.28 14.76 -11.40
C SER A 218 -12.06 14.38 -10.13
N ASP A 219 -11.70 13.28 -9.47
CA ASP A 219 -12.36 12.79 -8.25
C ASP A 219 -11.61 13.21 -6.98
N THR A 220 -10.51 13.95 -7.14
CA THR A 220 -9.62 14.33 -6.04
C THR A 220 -9.87 15.76 -5.59
N ARG A 221 -9.89 15.96 -4.28
CA ARG A 221 -9.98 17.30 -3.69
C ARG A 221 -9.43 17.38 -2.28
N GLN A 222 -8.58 18.36 -2.02
CA GLN A 222 -8.13 18.70 -0.68
C GLN A 222 -8.90 19.90 -0.14
N ILE A 223 -9.70 19.70 0.90
CA ILE A 223 -10.50 20.78 1.51
C ILE A 223 -10.07 21.11 2.94
N ASN A 224 -9.21 20.29 3.54
CA ASN A 224 -8.74 20.45 4.91
C ASN A 224 -7.24 20.13 5.03
N GLY A 225 -6.59 20.73 6.03
CA GLY A 225 -5.30 20.25 6.53
C GLY A 225 -5.41 18.89 7.20
N ILE A 226 -4.28 18.20 7.34
CA ILE A 226 -4.22 16.81 7.80
C ILE A 226 -3.86 16.77 9.29
N GLY A 227 -4.65 16.07 10.10
CA GLY A 227 -4.36 15.83 11.53
C GLY A 227 -4.59 17.01 12.48
N ASP A 228 -4.51 18.26 11.99
CA ASP A 228 -4.85 19.46 12.76
C ASP A 228 -6.23 20.02 12.38
N VAL A 229 -7.18 19.90 13.31
CA VAL A 229 -8.56 20.40 13.17
C VAL A 229 -8.64 21.93 13.06
N SER A 230 -7.57 22.66 13.42
CA SER A 230 -7.51 24.11 13.26
C SER A 230 -7.41 24.53 11.79
N LEU A 231 -6.93 23.64 10.92
CA LEU A 231 -6.75 23.83 9.48
C LEU A 231 -7.96 23.36 8.66
N TRP A 232 -9.12 23.18 9.31
CA TRP A 232 -10.33 22.65 8.67
C TRP A 232 -11.32 23.77 8.38
N SER A 233 -11.78 23.86 7.12
CA SER A 233 -12.81 24.82 6.71
C SER A 233 -14.19 24.17 6.62
N GLY A 234 -14.79 23.89 7.78
CA GLY A 234 -16.18 23.40 7.87
C GLY A 234 -16.33 21.88 7.93
N GLU A 235 -17.39 21.38 7.30
CA GLU A 235 -17.72 19.94 7.28
C GLU A 235 -17.25 19.31 5.97
N GLY A 236 -16.62 18.14 6.05
CA GLY A 236 -16.18 17.36 4.90
C GLY A 236 -14.85 16.66 5.16
N VAL A 237 -14.42 15.84 4.19
CA VAL A 237 -13.13 15.13 4.20
C VAL A 237 -12.41 15.36 2.87
N ASN A 238 -11.10 15.17 2.85
CA ASN A 238 -10.35 15.14 1.60
C ASN A 238 -10.73 13.86 0.83
N THR A 239 -10.94 13.97 -0.48
CA THR A 239 -11.42 12.87 -1.34
C THR A 239 -10.47 12.58 -2.48
N THR A 240 -10.52 11.35 -2.99
CA THR A 240 -9.85 10.88 -4.21
C THR A 240 -10.56 9.61 -4.71
N SER A 241 -10.11 9.04 -5.81
CA SER A 241 -10.57 7.73 -6.29
C SER A 241 -9.38 6.82 -6.63
N VAL A 242 -9.66 5.52 -6.74
CA VAL A 242 -8.64 4.54 -7.17
C VAL A 242 -8.15 4.81 -8.59
N ASN A 243 -8.99 5.40 -9.45
CA ASN A 243 -8.60 5.79 -10.80
C ASN A 243 -7.62 6.97 -10.77
N ASP A 244 -7.92 8.06 -10.05
CA ASP A 244 -7.01 9.21 -9.92
C ASP A 244 -5.66 8.80 -9.30
N CYS A 245 -5.69 7.92 -8.28
CA CYS A 245 -4.46 7.38 -7.69
C CYS A 245 -3.68 6.52 -8.69
N GLY A 246 -4.38 5.72 -9.49
CA GLY A 246 -3.79 4.90 -10.54
C GLY A 246 -3.13 5.73 -11.64
N GLU A 247 -3.81 6.79 -12.10
CA GLU A 247 -3.30 7.72 -13.11
C GLU A 247 -2.10 8.53 -12.59
N PHE A 248 -2.12 8.92 -11.31
CA PHE A 248 -0.95 9.55 -10.67
C PHE A 248 0.27 8.61 -10.71
N LEU A 249 0.11 7.37 -10.25
CA LEU A 249 1.19 6.38 -10.22
C LEU A 249 1.67 6.00 -11.63
N GLU A 250 0.76 5.91 -12.60
CA GLU A 250 1.10 5.65 -14.00
C GLU A 250 1.93 6.80 -14.58
N SER A 251 1.56 8.04 -14.27
CA SER A 251 2.31 9.23 -14.71
C SER A 251 3.69 9.33 -14.05
N VAL A 252 3.82 8.92 -12.78
CA VAL A 252 5.13 8.80 -12.10
C VAL A 252 5.98 7.71 -12.77
N TYR A 253 5.41 6.52 -13.01
CA TYR A 253 6.11 5.40 -13.64
C TYR A 253 6.59 5.74 -15.06
N ASN A 254 5.73 6.37 -15.86
CA ASN A 254 6.04 6.81 -17.22
C ASN A 254 6.92 8.07 -17.28
N LYS A 255 7.19 8.68 -16.13
CA LYS A 255 8.00 9.90 -15.96
C LYS A 255 7.43 11.13 -16.64
N THR A 256 6.10 11.27 -16.61
CA THR A 256 5.36 12.32 -17.32
C THR A 256 4.57 13.24 -16.42
N LEU A 257 4.53 13.01 -15.09
CA LEU A 257 3.60 13.73 -14.20
C LEU A 257 3.89 15.24 -14.12
N VAL A 258 5.16 15.63 -13.95
CA VAL A 258 5.61 17.05 -13.94
C VAL A 258 6.77 17.20 -14.93
N SER A 259 7.87 16.51 -14.64
CA SER A 259 9.03 16.36 -15.51
C SER A 259 9.67 14.99 -15.27
N GLU A 260 10.62 14.59 -16.13
CA GLU A 260 11.31 13.31 -15.94
C GLU A 260 12.07 13.28 -14.59
N GLU A 261 12.72 14.38 -14.24
CA GLU A 261 13.49 14.54 -13.00
C GLU A 261 12.58 14.45 -11.77
N ALA A 262 11.53 15.29 -11.72
CA ALA A 262 10.56 15.27 -10.63
C ALA A 262 9.91 13.88 -10.46
N SER A 263 9.55 13.21 -11.57
CA SER A 263 8.95 11.87 -11.50
C SER A 263 9.91 10.83 -10.92
N ASN A 264 11.21 10.90 -11.25
CA ASN A 264 12.21 9.99 -10.68
C ASN A 264 12.37 10.24 -9.16
N GLU A 265 12.32 11.50 -8.72
CA GLU A 265 12.41 11.83 -7.29
C GLU A 265 11.16 11.39 -6.52
N MET A 266 9.97 11.63 -7.05
CA MET A 266 8.71 11.11 -6.49
C MET A 266 8.74 9.58 -6.37
N LEU A 267 9.19 8.89 -7.42
CA LEU A 267 9.31 7.43 -7.39
C LEU A 267 10.31 6.98 -6.32
N SER A 268 11.44 7.68 -6.19
CA SER A 268 12.44 7.39 -5.16
C SER A 268 11.87 7.52 -3.74
N LEU A 269 11.05 8.54 -3.49
CA LEU A 269 10.37 8.72 -2.20
C LEU A 269 9.37 7.58 -1.93
N LEU A 270 8.55 7.21 -2.92
CA LEU A 270 7.57 6.14 -2.79
C LEU A 270 8.21 4.77 -2.55
N LEU A 271 9.38 4.50 -3.14
CA LEU A 271 10.17 3.28 -2.90
C LEU A 271 10.78 3.21 -1.50
N GLN A 272 10.81 4.32 -0.76
CA GLN A 272 11.35 4.41 0.60
C GLN A 272 10.25 4.40 1.68
N GLN A 273 9.01 4.10 1.30
CA GLN A 273 7.90 3.96 2.24
C GLN A 273 8.21 2.93 3.34
N GLU A 274 8.01 3.33 4.60
CA GLU A 274 8.17 2.44 5.76
C GLU A 274 6.84 1.81 6.21
N VAL A 275 5.70 2.36 5.76
CA VAL A 275 4.37 1.82 6.05
C VAL A 275 4.02 0.73 5.03
N ASP A 276 4.40 -0.51 5.36
CA ASP A 276 4.42 -1.66 4.44
C ASP A 276 3.41 -2.78 4.78
N TYR A 277 2.63 -2.64 5.85
CA TYR A 277 1.77 -3.70 6.40
C TYR A 277 0.53 -4.09 5.56
N LYS A 278 0.31 -3.49 4.38
CA LYS A 278 -0.85 -3.71 3.49
C LYS A 278 -0.45 -4.42 2.19
N ILE A 279 -0.36 -3.72 1.07
CA ILE A 279 0.02 -4.32 -0.22
C ILE A 279 1.41 -4.95 -0.14
N PRO A 280 2.46 -4.29 0.40
CA PRO A 280 3.80 -4.87 0.42
C PRO A 280 3.95 -6.13 1.30
N GLU A 281 3.35 -6.16 2.49
CA GLU A 281 3.40 -7.30 3.43
C GLU A 281 2.92 -8.62 2.81
N SER A 282 2.05 -8.54 1.81
CA SER A 282 1.48 -9.71 1.17
C SER A 282 2.31 -10.24 0.00
N LEU A 283 3.46 -9.64 -0.30
CA LEU A 283 4.32 -9.95 -1.44
C LEU A 283 5.67 -10.56 -0.99
N PRO A 284 6.39 -11.28 -1.87
CA PRO A 284 7.75 -11.70 -1.57
C PRO A 284 8.66 -10.52 -1.22
N SER A 285 9.55 -10.69 -0.24
CA SER A 285 10.36 -9.61 0.34
C SER A 285 11.36 -8.95 -0.62
N ASP A 286 11.63 -9.58 -1.76
CA ASP A 286 12.53 -9.08 -2.81
C ASP A 286 11.80 -8.28 -3.90
N VAL A 287 10.46 -8.29 -3.90
CA VAL A 287 9.64 -7.47 -4.79
C VAL A 287 9.76 -6.02 -4.35
N LYS A 288 10.12 -5.14 -5.29
CA LYS A 288 10.14 -3.70 -5.03
C LYS A 288 8.73 -3.16 -5.16
N VAL A 289 8.32 -2.37 -4.17
CA VAL A 289 6.99 -1.76 -4.13
C VAL A 289 7.16 -0.29 -3.82
N ALA A 290 6.61 0.57 -4.67
CA ALA A 290 6.53 2.01 -4.44
C ALA A 290 5.10 2.34 -4.02
N ASN A 291 4.84 2.53 -2.72
CA ASN A 291 3.48 2.66 -2.21
C ASN A 291 3.23 3.92 -1.36
N LYS A 292 1.95 4.22 -1.21
CA LYS A 292 1.44 5.16 -0.22
C LYS A 292 0.16 4.60 0.37
N THR A 293 0.13 4.53 1.70
CA THR A 293 -1.07 4.14 2.44
C THR A 293 -1.92 5.35 2.84
N GLY A 294 -3.19 5.09 3.19
CA GLY A 294 -4.08 6.04 3.85
C GLY A 294 -5.01 5.36 4.84
N GLU A 295 -5.14 5.93 6.04
CA GLU A 295 -5.95 5.37 7.12
C GLU A 295 -6.67 6.46 7.91
N THR A 296 -7.90 6.15 8.32
CA THR A 296 -8.62 6.90 9.36
C THR A 296 -9.23 5.95 10.40
N ASP A 297 -10.28 6.37 11.10
CA ASP A 297 -11.08 5.46 11.92
C ASP A 297 -12.12 4.67 11.09
N ASP A 298 -12.30 5.01 9.81
CA ASP A 298 -13.34 4.46 8.93
C ASP A 298 -12.89 4.08 7.52
N CYS A 299 -11.62 4.32 7.15
CA CYS A 299 -11.03 3.84 5.90
C CYS A 299 -9.66 3.19 6.08
N GLU A 300 -9.37 2.23 5.21
CA GLU A 300 -8.07 1.59 5.01
C GLU A 300 -7.79 1.55 3.51
N ASN A 301 -6.76 2.28 3.08
CA ASN A 301 -6.38 2.44 1.68
C ASN A 301 -4.89 2.14 1.48
N ASP A 302 -4.51 1.68 0.29
CA ASP A 302 -3.13 1.56 -0.16
C ASP A 302 -3.07 1.55 -1.68
N CYS A 303 -2.10 2.27 -2.24
CA CYS A 303 -1.87 2.40 -3.68
C CYS A 303 -0.39 2.20 -3.98
N ALA A 304 -0.07 1.34 -4.94
CA ALA A 304 1.30 0.94 -5.21
C ALA A 304 1.61 0.69 -6.68
N ILE A 305 2.84 0.99 -7.07
CA ILE A 305 3.52 0.38 -8.23
C ILE A 305 4.28 -0.83 -7.72
N VAL A 306 4.02 -1.99 -8.31
CA VAL A 306 4.71 -3.25 -7.98
C VAL A 306 5.61 -3.65 -9.15
N TYR A 307 6.90 -3.84 -8.85
CA TYR A 307 7.88 -4.28 -9.82
C TYR A 307 8.12 -5.78 -9.68
N SER A 308 7.63 -6.57 -10.64
CA SER A 308 7.66 -8.04 -10.54
C SER A 308 8.24 -8.69 -11.80
N ASP A 309 8.79 -9.89 -11.65
CA ASP A 309 9.40 -10.64 -12.76
C ASP A 309 8.39 -10.96 -13.88
N GLY A 310 7.13 -11.15 -13.51
CA GLY A 310 6.01 -11.40 -14.42
C GLY A 310 5.46 -10.17 -15.13
N GLY A 311 5.87 -8.97 -14.72
CA GLY A 311 5.41 -7.69 -15.27
C GLY A 311 5.15 -6.67 -14.18
N ASP A 312 5.46 -5.41 -14.46
CA ASP A 312 5.18 -4.30 -13.56
C ASP A 312 3.69 -3.94 -13.64
N TYR A 313 3.08 -3.63 -12.50
CA TYR A 313 1.67 -3.26 -12.44
C TYR A 313 1.39 -2.22 -11.36
N ILE A 314 0.27 -1.51 -11.52
CA ILE A 314 -0.28 -0.63 -10.50
C ILE A 314 -1.46 -1.33 -9.85
N ILE A 315 -1.58 -1.18 -8.54
CA ILE A 315 -2.73 -1.62 -7.75
C ILE A 315 -3.12 -0.50 -6.77
N CYS A 316 -4.38 -0.08 -6.81
CA CYS A 316 -4.95 0.91 -5.90
C CYS A 316 -6.19 0.30 -5.24
N VAL A 317 -6.18 0.22 -3.92
CA VAL A 317 -7.30 -0.31 -3.12
C VAL A 317 -7.74 0.76 -2.14
N MET A 318 -9.03 1.10 -2.17
CA MET A 318 -9.65 1.99 -1.18
C MET A 318 -10.83 1.27 -0.54
N SER A 319 -10.97 1.41 0.78
CA SER A 319 -12.07 0.81 1.52
C SER A 319 -12.57 1.69 2.64
N GLU A 320 -13.89 1.75 2.85
CA GLU A 320 -14.48 2.49 3.97
C GLU A 320 -15.77 1.82 4.51
N GLY A 321 -16.22 2.23 5.70
CA GLY A 321 -17.53 1.83 6.23
C GLY A 321 -17.66 0.37 6.67
N TRP A 322 -16.54 -0.34 6.83
CA TRP A 322 -16.46 -1.69 7.39
C TRP A 322 -16.55 -1.71 8.92
N THR A 323 -16.73 -2.90 9.50
CA THR A 323 -16.86 -3.09 10.97
C THR A 323 -15.58 -3.50 11.69
N SER A 324 -14.54 -3.96 10.97
CA SER A 324 -13.24 -4.37 11.52
C SER A 324 -12.06 -3.87 10.67
N ASP A 325 -11.15 -3.11 11.30
CA ASP A 325 -9.92 -2.57 10.67
C ASP A 325 -8.97 -3.68 10.27
N ASP A 326 -8.75 -4.64 11.17
CA ASP A 326 -7.90 -5.80 10.91
C ASP A 326 -8.41 -6.64 9.73
N GLU A 327 -9.72 -6.68 9.49
CA GLU A 327 -10.32 -7.44 8.38
C GLU A 327 -10.17 -6.68 7.05
N ALA A 328 -10.32 -5.36 7.07
CA ALA A 328 -10.05 -4.52 5.90
C ALA A 328 -8.58 -4.65 5.45
N VAL A 329 -7.63 -4.56 6.38
CA VAL A 329 -6.20 -4.76 6.06
C VAL A 329 -5.95 -6.15 5.45
N ALA A 330 -6.51 -7.21 6.04
CA ALA A 330 -6.38 -8.57 5.50
C ALA A 330 -7.01 -8.72 4.10
N ASN A 331 -8.10 -8.02 3.82
CA ASN A 331 -8.75 -8.02 2.51
C ASN A 331 -7.90 -7.30 1.45
N ILE A 332 -7.23 -6.19 1.79
CA ILE A 332 -6.26 -5.52 0.90
C ILE A 332 -5.10 -6.47 0.58
N GLN A 333 -4.55 -7.14 1.59
CA GLN A 333 -3.48 -8.14 1.42
C GLN A 333 -3.91 -9.31 0.51
N ASN A 334 -5.15 -9.80 0.68
CA ASN A 334 -5.69 -10.87 -0.15
C ASN A 334 -5.84 -10.43 -1.62
N ILE A 335 -6.35 -9.22 -1.87
CA ILE A 335 -6.42 -8.65 -3.22
C ILE A 335 -5.02 -8.57 -3.82
N SER A 336 -4.05 -8.02 -3.08
CA SER A 336 -2.65 -7.89 -3.53
C SER A 336 -2.03 -9.24 -3.90
N GLN A 337 -2.24 -10.29 -3.08
CA GLN A 337 -1.78 -11.66 -3.39
C GLN A 337 -2.41 -12.22 -4.68
N MET A 338 -3.72 -12.01 -4.88
CA MET A 338 -4.41 -12.47 -6.08
C MET A 338 -3.86 -11.80 -7.34
N VAL A 339 -3.60 -10.50 -7.29
CA VAL A 339 -3.02 -9.75 -8.41
C VAL A 339 -1.59 -10.19 -8.65
N TYR A 340 -0.75 -10.28 -7.62
CA TYR A 340 0.63 -10.72 -7.77
C TYR A 340 0.73 -12.12 -8.38
N GLY A 341 -0.10 -13.07 -7.92
CA GLY A 341 -0.15 -14.43 -8.45
C GLY A 341 -0.64 -14.52 -9.90
N TYR A 342 -1.41 -13.54 -10.37
CA TYR A 342 -1.75 -13.44 -11.80
C TYR A 342 -0.54 -13.08 -12.66
N PHE A 343 0.24 -12.07 -12.24
CA PHE A 343 1.44 -11.66 -12.96
C PHE A 343 2.55 -12.73 -12.84
N ASN A 344 2.59 -13.46 -11.72
CA ASN A 344 3.66 -14.43 -11.40
C ASN A 344 3.08 -15.84 -11.16
N PRO A 345 2.58 -16.53 -12.22
CA PRO A 345 1.91 -17.82 -12.13
C PRO A 345 2.82 -19.04 -11.85
#